data_AF-A0A6V8EVZ6-F1
#
_entry.id   AF-A0A6V8EVZ6-F1
#
_cell.length_a   1.000
_cell.length_b   1.000
_cell.length_c   1.000
_cell.angle_alpha   90.00
_cell.angle_beta   90.00
_cell.angle_gamma   90.00
#
_symmetry.space_group_name_H-M   'P 1'
#
loop_
_entity.id
_entity.type
_entity.pdbx_description
1 polymer ?
#
loop_
_entity_poly.entity_id
_entity_poly.type
_entity_poly.pdbx_seq_one_letter_code
_entity_poly.pdbx_strand_id
1 'polypeptide(L)' 'MRFVALVALLFLSGCLESTIEDGRVFTVETLDRPEDAGPMYSMKDNLSEGPVLVLFIGVGCIG' A
#
# COMPACT_ATOMS: atom_id res chain seq x y z
N MET A 1 -30.28 13.72 17.18
CA MET A 1 -28.90 13.49 17.66
C MET A 1 -28.47 12.02 17.65
N ARG A 2 -29.30 11.05 18.08
CA ARG A 2 -28.93 9.60 18.05
C ARG A 2 -28.76 9.02 16.64
N PHE A 3 -29.56 9.45 15.66
CA PHE A 3 -29.47 8.96 14.28
C PHE A 3 -28.20 9.41 13.54
N VAL A 4 -27.64 10.57 13.88
CA VAL A 4 -26.44 11.11 13.21
C VAL A 4 -25.20 10.29 13.54
N ALA A 5 -25.07 9.83 14.79
CA ALA A 5 -23.95 8.98 15.23
C ALA A 5 -23.98 7.60 14.56
N LEU A 6 -25.18 7.01 14.39
CA LEU A 6 -25.35 5.72 13.71
C LEU A 6 -25.01 5.80 12.22
N VAL A 7 -25.39 6.90 11.55
CA VAL A 7 -25.03 7.13 10.15
C VAL A 7 -23.51 7.31 10.01
N ALA A 8 -22.86 8.07 10.90
CA ALA A 8 -21.41 8.24 10.89
C ALA A 8 -20.62 6.93 11.12
N LEU A 9 -21.13 6.03 11.98
CA LEU A 9 -20.56 4.70 12.21
C LEU A 9 -20.68 3.77 11.00
N LEU A 10 -21.75 3.88 10.22
CA LEU A 10 -21.96 3.10 8.99
C LEU A 10 -21.05 3.56 7.84
N PHE A 11 -20.65 4.84 7.82
CA PHE A 11 -19.69 5.36 6.83
C PHE A 11 -18.22 5.02 7.16
N LEU A 12 -17.92 4.57 8.39
CA LEU A 12 -16.59 4.11 8.80
C LEU A 12 -16.33 2.63 8.49
N SER A 13 -17.37 1.84 8.20
CA SER A 13 -17.24 0.46 7.70
C SER A 13 -17.16 0.42 6.17
N GLY A 14 -16.43 1.37 5.57
CA GLY A 14 -15.94 1.19 4.23
C GLY A 14 -15.00 0.01 4.24
N CYS A 15 -15.53 -1.19 3.93
CA CYS A 15 -14.69 -2.27 3.44
C CYS A 15 -13.89 -1.64 2.30
N LEU A 16 -12.57 -1.55 2.46
CA LEU A 16 -11.69 -1.40 1.33
C LEU A 16 -12.03 -2.60 0.45
N GLU A 17 -12.86 -2.38 -0.56
CA GLU A 17 -13.12 -3.34 -1.62
C GLU A 17 -11.74 -3.64 -2.17
N SER A 18 -11.13 -4.73 -1.71
CA SER A 18 -9.87 -5.21 -2.26
C SER A 18 -10.25 -5.66 -3.65
N THR A 19 -10.17 -4.74 -4.60
CA THR A 19 -10.20 -5.09 -6.01
C THR A 19 -9.00 -6.01 -6.16
N ILE A 20 -9.24 -7.32 -6.10
CA ILE A 20 -8.29 -8.34 -6.48
C ILE A 20 -8.23 -8.22 -8.00
N GLU A 21 -7.69 -7.11 -8.51
CA GLU A 21 -6.89 -7.21 -9.71
C GLU A 21 -5.80 -8.18 -9.32
N ASP A 22 -5.70 -9.32 -10.03
CA ASP A 22 -4.67 -10.34 -9.85
C ASP A 22 -3.40 -9.69 -9.29
N GLY A 23 -3.17 -9.93 -7.99
CA GLY A 23 -2.35 -9.04 -7.16
C GLY A 23 -1.10 -8.67 -7.92
N ARG A 24 -0.94 -7.38 -8.24
CA ARG A 24 0.22 -6.88 -8.98
C ARG A 24 1.46 -7.06 -8.12
N VAL A 25 1.98 -8.28 -8.12
CA VAL A 25 3.24 -8.67 -7.54
C VAL A 25 4.30 -8.17 -8.49
N PHE A 26 5.11 -7.23 -8.02
CA PHE A 26 6.19 -6.65 -8.80
C PHE A 26 7.54 -6.94 -8.17
N THR A 27 8.54 -6.92 -9.03
CA THR A 27 9.94 -6.81 -8.64
C THR A 27 10.46 -5.50 -9.20
N VAL A 28 11.08 -4.68 -8.36
CA VAL A 28 11.58 -3.35 -8.73
C VAL A 28 12.96 -3.13 -8.16
N GLU A 29 13.76 -2.32 -8.85
CA GLU A 29 15.05 -1.85 -8.33
C GLU A 29 14.81 -0.92 -7.14
N THR A 30 15.66 -1.05 -6.12
CA THR A 30 15.71 -0.14 -4.98
C THR A 30 16.70 0.99 -5.27
N LEU A 31 16.90 1.89 -4.30
CA LEU A 31 17.99 2.86 -4.36
C LEU A 31 19.33 2.28 -3.89
N ASP A 32 19.36 0.97 -3.60
CA ASP A 32 20.51 0.20 -3.08
C ASP A 32 21.18 0.87 -1.87
N ARG A 33 20.35 1.41 -0.97
CA ARG A 33 20.82 2.03 0.28
C ARG A 33 21.03 0.96 1.36
N PRO A 34 21.78 1.25 2.43
CA PRO A 34 21.96 0.32 3.55
C PRO A 34 20.66 -0.12 4.23
N GLU A 35 19.61 0.72 4.18
CA GLU A 35 18.29 0.40 4.72
C GLU A 35 17.44 -0.45 3.76
N ASP A 36 17.82 -0.48 2.48
CA ASP A 36 17.19 -1.33 1.50
C ASP A 36 17.73 -2.76 1.67
N ALA A 37 16.88 -3.78 1.56
CA ALA A 37 17.27 -5.19 1.70
C ALA A 37 18.03 -5.73 0.46
N GLY A 38 18.89 -4.89 -0.13
CA GLY A 38 19.59 -5.11 -1.39
C GLY A 38 19.02 -4.31 -2.58
N PRO A 39 19.59 -4.52 -3.78
CA PRO A 39 19.30 -3.70 -4.97
C PRO A 39 17.95 -4.00 -5.62
N MET A 40 17.30 -5.10 -5.23
CA MET A 40 16.04 -5.56 -5.82
C MET A 40 15.02 -5.85 -4.72
N TYR A 41 13.84 -5.27 -4.85
CA TYR A 41 12.69 -5.54 -3.99
C TYR A 41 11.71 -6.47 -4.68
N SER A 42 11.35 -7.58 -4.03
CA SER A 42 10.33 -8.53 -4.48
C SER A 42 9.12 -8.48 -3.56
N MET A 43 7.98 -7.98 -4.08
CA MET A 43 6.74 -7.94 -3.31
C MET A 43 6.27 -9.35 -2.94
N LYS A 44 6.53 -10.34 -3.80
CA LYS A 44 6.14 -11.74 -3.58
C LYS A 44 6.77 -12.31 -2.32
N ASP A 45 8.08 -12.11 -2.18
CA ASP A 45 8.87 -12.72 -1.12
C ASP A 45 8.56 -12.01 0.20
N ASN A 46 8.45 -10.68 0.18
CA ASN A 46 8.15 -9.89 1.37
C ASN A 46 6.72 -10.09 1.89
N LEU A 47 5.74 -10.34 1.02
CA LEU A 47 4.38 -10.70 1.44
C LEU A 47 4.32 -12.01 2.24
N SER A 48 5.30 -12.90 2.07
CA SER A 48 5.38 -14.13 2.87
C SER A 48 5.86 -13.88 4.30
N GLU A 49 6.54 -12.74 4.54
CA GLU A 49 7.05 -12.34 5.85
C GLU A 49 6.02 -11.48 6.62
N GLY A 50 5.09 -10.82 5.93
CA GLY A 50 4.03 -10.03 6.56
C GLY A 50 3.33 -9.06 5.60
N PRO A 51 2.38 -8.25 6.12
CA PRO A 51 1.73 -7.22 5.32
C PRO A 51 2.71 -6.14 4.89
N VAL A 52 2.66 -5.76 3.61
CA VAL A 52 3.53 -4.74 3.02
C VAL A 52 2.73 -3.45 2.81
N LEU A 53 3.28 -2.31 3.28
CA LEU A 53 2.75 -0.98 2.97
C LEU A 53 3.51 -0.40 1.76
N VAL A 54 2.79 -0.10 0.68
CA VAL A 54 3.34 0.52 -0.53
C VAL A 54 2.86 1.97 -0.62
N LEU A 55 3.79 2.92 -0.78
CA LEU A 55 3.50 4.34 -0.96
C LEU A 55 4.06 4.81 -2.31
N PHE A 56 3.18 5.25 -3.21
CA PHE A 56 3.59 5.86 -4.48
C PHE A 56 3.78 7.36 -4.30
N ILE A 57 5.02 7.82 -4.41
CA ILE A 57 5.37 9.25 -4.31
C ILE A 57 5.69 9.77 -5.71
N GLY A 58 4.83 10.62 -6.25
CA GLY A 58 5.12 11.37 -7.47
C GLY A 58 5.96 12.60 -7.16
N VAL A 59 7.25 12.56 -7.48
CA VAL A 59 8.12 13.74 -7.46
C VAL A 59 8.29 14.27 -8.88
N GLY A 60 7.94 15.54 -9.10
CA GLY A 60 8.20 16.25 -10.35
C GLY A 60 9.08 17.45 -10.07
N CYS A 61 10.19 17.59 -10.80
CA CYS A 61 10.97 18.82 -10.79
C CYS A 61 10.33 19.82 -11.76
N ILE A 62 10.04 21.03 -11.30
CA ILE A 62 9.69 22.16 -12.18
C ILE A 62 11.00 22.91 -12.41
N GLY A 63 11.42 23.03 -13.67
CA GLY A 63 12.68 23.67 -14.09
C GLY A 63 12.57 25.18 -14.26
#